data_AF-A0AAN7SRV6-F1
#
_entry.id   AF-A0AAN7SRV6-F1
#
_cell.length_a   1.000
_cell.length_b   1.000
_cell.length_c   1.000
_cell.angle_alpha   90.00
_cell.angle_beta   90.00
_cell.angle_gamma   90.00
#
_symmetry.space_group_name_H-M   'P 1'
#
loop_
_entity.id
_entity.type
_entity.pdbx_description
1 polymer ?
#
loop_
_entity_poly.entity_id
_entity_poly.type
_entity_poly.pdbx_seq_one_letter_code
_entity_poly.pdbx_strand_id
1 'polypeptide(L)'
;MSYQLLELSQSAAVAQTDIDYFEDHPLPSILGAKPWSSMRVNEGSNLAAYTKYEYFLKKPPSLMSNVQTFLNVVPANANPELMHKAFGVSAPCITSIHDVLSQLEEFSYVAIFPFYNHVDQILKCIRRMTALKKLFVKLCPEPESTVLDDEIKDAEGHFDINDPWNEMSVAYTLVAHTVRYLGIEGRLECLIVDDFKVEAVREAIVSTVSGVLVDPWLYDEHGGWNKGVIAVTANGDTSGTL
;
A
#
# COMPACT_ATOMS: atom_id res chain seq x y z
N MET A 1 -15.12 1.76 -12.13
CA MET A 1 -15.84 1.37 -10.89
C MET A 1 -16.12 2.62 -10.08
N SER A 2 -17.36 2.82 -9.61
CA SER A 2 -17.78 4.02 -8.87
C SER A 2 -17.68 3.89 -7.34
N TYR A 3 -17.04 2.83 -6.84
CA TYR A 3 -16.91 2.54 -5.41
C TYR A 3 -15.47 2.28 -5.02
N GLN A 4 -15.11 2.68 -3.81
CA GLN A 4 -13.84 2.34 -3.17
C GLN A 4 -14.07 1.14 -2.25
N LEU A 5 -13.14 0.18 -2.26
CA LEU A 5 -13.21 -1.02 -1.44
C LEU A 5 -12.09 -1.01 -0.41
N LEU A 6 -12.46 -1.22 0.85
CA LEU A 6 -11.56 -1.60 1.93
C LEU A 6 -11.92 -3.01 2.37
N GLU A 7 -10.96 -3.92 2.29
CA GLU A 7 -11.12 -5.31 2.71
C GLU A 7 -10.10 -5.60 3.81
N LEU A 8 -10.56 -6.20 4.91
CA LEU A 8 -9.75 -6.60 6.05
C LEU A 8 -9.88 -8.10 6.24
N SER A 9 -8.75 -8.78 6.36
CA SER A 9 -8.66 -10.23 6.45
C SER A 9 -7.81 -10.65 7.63
N GLN A 10 -8.14 -11.82 8.18
CA GLN A 10 -7.46 -12.44 9.33
C GLN A 10 -7.41 -13.96 9.14
N SER A 11 -6.55 -14.64 9.89
CA SER A 11 -6.50 -16.10 9.85
C SER A 11 -7.78 -16.73 10.44
N ALA A 12 -8.14 -17.92 9.96
CA ALA A 12 -9.31 -18.64 10.45
C ALA A 12 -9.25 -18.92 11.97
N ALA A 13 -8.05 -19.16 12.50
CA ALA A 13 -7.84 -19.38 13.93
C ALA A 13 -8.16 -18.13 14.77
N VAL A 14 -7.75 -16.95 14.30
CA VAL A 14 -8.02 -15.66 14.96
C VAL A 14 -9.49 -15.24 14.82
N ALA A 15 -10.12 -15.61 13.71
CA ALA A 15 -11.54 -15.31 13.50
C ALA A 15 -12.45 -15.98 14.53
N GLN A 16 -12.03 -17.12 15.08
CA GLN A 16 -12.78 -17.90 16.06
C GLN A 16 -12.61 -17.41 17.51
N THR A 17 -11.70 -16.48 17.77
CA THR A 17 -11.53 -15.92 19.11
C THR A 17 -12.78 -15.12 19.50
N ASP A 18 -13.26 -15.25 20.73
CA ASP A 18 -14.38 -14.41 21.19
C ASP A 18 -13.95 -12.94 21.31
N ILE A 19 -14.87 -12.03 20.97
CA ILE A 19 -14.70 -10.60 21.24
C ILE A 19 -15.29 -10.37 22.63
N ASP A 20 -14.52 -9.76 23.53
CA ASP A 20 -15.00 -9.47 24.87
C ASP A 20 -15.99 -8.30 24.83
N TYR A 21 -17.28 -8.60 24.94
CA TYR A 21 -18.38 -7.65 24.97
C TYR A 21 -18.69 -7.24 26.43
N PHE A 22 -17.74 -6.61 27.12
CA PHE A 22 -18.00 -6.13 28.48
C PHE A 22 -18.94 -4.91 28.47
N GLU A 23 -19.99 -4.93 29.29
CA GLU A 23 -21.02 -3.88 29.39
C GLU A 23 -20.46 -2.50 29.83
N ASP A 24 -19.31 -2.47 30.51
CA ASP A 24 -18.71 -1.25 31.08
C ASP A 24 -17.61 -0.63 30.18
N HIS A 25 -17.37 -1.16 28.98
CA HIS A 25 -16.34 -0.64 28.05
C HIS A 25 -16.93 -0.23 26.70
N PRO A 26 -16.45 0.88 26.10
CA PRO A 26 -16.85 1.25 24.75
C PRO A 26 -16.46 0.14 23.78
N LEU A 27 -17.41 -0.28 22.94
CA LEU A 27 -17.17 -1.32 21.93
C LEU A 27 -15.96 -0.94 21.05
N PRO A 28 -15.10 -1.91 20.73
CA PRO A 28 -13.95 -1.64 19.89
C PRO A 28 -14.40 -1.22 18.49
N SER A 29 -13.65 -0.31 17.86
CA SER A 29 -13.86 0.04 16.45
C SER A 29 -13.64 -1.18 15.55
N ILE A 30 -14.17 -1.18 14.33
CA ILE A 30 -13.92 -2.28 13.36
C ILE A 30 -12.43 -2.59 13.19
N LEU A 31 -11.58 -1.56 13.26
CA LEU A 31 -10.13 -1.71 13.18
C LEU A 31 -9.59 -2.37 14.46
N GLY A 32 -10.01 -1.93 15.64
CA GLY A 32 -9.53 -2.46 16.92
C GLY A 32 -10.22 -3.74 17.40
N ALA A 33 -11.29 -4.20 16.73
CA ALA A 33 -12.10 -5.34 17.19
C ALA A 33 -11.40 -6.69 17.01
N LYS A 34 -10.45 -6.78 16.08
CA LYS A 34 -9.72 -8.00 15.73
C LYS A 34 -8.29 -7.67 15.30
N PRO A 35 -7.31 -8.57 15.51
CA PRO A 35 -5.98 -8.41 14.96
C PRO A 35 -5.98 -8.79 13.48
N TRP A 36 -6.18 -7.80 12.62
CA TRP A 36 -6.15 -7.95 11.17
C TRP A 36 -4.73 -8.25 10.68
N SER A 37 -4.58 -9.23 9.79
CA SER A 37 -3.28 -9.63 9.21
C SER A 37 -3.09 -9.14 7.78
N SER A 38 -4.18 -8.85 7.06
CA SER A 38 -4.14 -8.39 5.68
C SER A 38 -5.16 -7.27 5.46
N MET A 39 -4.78 -6.29 4.64
CA MET A 39 -5.63 -5.17 4.24
C MET A 39 -5.49 -4.92 2.74
N ARG A 40 -6.61 -4.75 2.06
CA ARG A 40 -6.67 -4.36 0.65
C ARG A 40 -7.46 -3.09 0.49
N VAL A 41 -6.87 -2.14 -0.24
CA VAL A 41 -7.49 -0.88 -0.61
C VAL A 41 -7.57 -0.83 -2.13
N ASN A 42 -8.78 -0.66 -2.65
CA ASN A 42 -9.04 -0.37 -4.06
C ASN A 42 -9.76 0.96 -4.18
N GLU A 43 -9.09 1.96 -4.75
CA GLU A 43 -9.62 3.32 -4.89
C GLU A 43 -10.33 3.54 -6.23
N GLY A 44 -10.34 2.54 -7.13
CA GLY A 44 -10.97 2.62 -8.43
C GLY A 44 -10.16 3.44 -9.43
N SER A 45 -10.83 4.11 -10.37
CA SER A 45 -10.19 4.89 -11.43
C SER A 45 -10.12 6.38 -11.09
N ASN A 46 -8.95 6.95 -11.29
CA ASN A 46 -8.69 8.38 -11.13
C ASN A 46 -8.66 9.12 -12.47
N LEU A 47 -8.92 8.43 -13.59
CA LEU A 47 -8.88 9.01 -14.95
C LEU A 47 -9.79 10.22 -15.12
N ALA A 48 -10.98 10.21 -14.51
CA ALA A 48 -11.91 11.34 -14.52
C ALA A 48 -11.36 12.63 -13.88
N ALA A 49 -10.22 12.57 -13.16
CA ALA A 49 -9.55 13.74 -12.65
C ALA A 49 -8.73 14.46 -13.74
N TYR A 50 -8.13 13.72 -14.68
CA TYR A 50 -7.30 14.26 -15.77
C TYR A 50 -8.11 15.00 -16.84
N THR A 51 -9.43 14.77 -16.91
CA THR A 51 -10.32 15.52 -17.81
C THR A 51 -10.61 16.94 -17.31
N LYS A 52 -10.15 17.29 -16.10
CA LYS A 52 -10.40 18.59 -15.49
C LYS A 52 -9.18 19.49 -15.63
N TYR A 53 -9.41 20.74 -16.00
CA TYR A 53 -8.39 21.78 -15.93
C TYR A 53 -7.78 21.86 -14.52
N GLU A 54 -6.45 22.05 -14.46
CA GLU A 54 -5.64 22.08 -13.23
C GLU A 54 -5.89 20.86 -12.31
N TYR A 55 -5.97 19.66 -12.88
CA TYR A 55 -6.18 18.43 -12.11
C TYR A 55 -5.14 18.26 -11.00
N PHE A 56 -3.91 18.73 -11.21
CA PHE A 56 -2.81 18.66 -10.24
C PHE A 56 -3.06 19.47 -8.95
N LEU A 57 -4.00 20.41 -8.94
CA LEU A 57 -4.45 21.13 -7.74
C LEU A 57 -5.53 20.36 -6.96
N LYS A 58 -6.07 19.28 -7.52
CA LYS A 58 -7.19 18.53 -6.96
C LYS A 58 -6.67 17.28 -6.24
N LYS A 59 -7.41 16.87 -5.21
CA LYS A 59 -7.14 15.63 -4.48
C LYS A 59 -8.24 14.61 -4.80
N PRO A 60 -7.91 13.40 -5.25
CA PRO A 60 -8.91 12.36 -5.41
C PRO A 60 -9.49 12.01 -4.03
N PRO A 61 -10.79 11.63 -3.95
CA PRO A 61 -11.31 11.04 -2.73
C PRO A 61 -10.51 9.77 -2.43
N SER A 62 -10.08 9.59 -1.19
CA SER A 62 -9.27 8.44 -0.79
C SER A 62 -9.61 8.01 0.64
N LEU A 63 -9.84 6.71 0.82
CA LEU A 63 -10.01 6.11 2.15
C LEU A 63 -8.75 6.30 3.03
N MET A 64 -7.58 6.32 2.40
CA MET A 64 -6.29 6.40 3.09
C MET A 64 -5.86 7.84 3.42
N SER A 65 -6.45 8.85 2.79
CA SER A 65 -6.15 10.26 3.09
C SER A 65 -6.45 10.63 4.56
N ASN A 66 -7.54 10.09 5.11
CA ASN A 66 -7.90 10.26 6.52
C ASN A 66 -6.93 9.49 7.41
N VAL A 67 -6.57 8.26 7.06
CA VAL A 67 -5.56 7.46 7.78
C VAL A 67 -4.24 8.22 7.89
N GLN A 68 -3.76 8.78 6.78
CA GLN A 68 -2.53 9.58 6.75
C GLN A 68 -2.63 10.82 7.64
N THR A 69 -3.79 11.50 7.63
CA THR A 69 -4.04 12.65 8.49
C THR A 69 -3.97 12.24 9.95
N PHE A 70 -4.62 11.14 10.35
CA PHE A 70 -4.53 10.62 11.71
C PHE A 70 -3.09 10.26 12.09
N LEU A 71 -2.34 9.56 11.22
CA LEU A 71 -0.95 9.19 11.49
C LEU A 71 0.02 10.38 11.61
N ASN A 72 -0.27 11.51 10.96
CA ASN A 72 0.56 12.71 11.03
C ASN A 72 0.27 13.57 12.26
N VAL A 73 -0.96 13.51 12.75
CA VAL A 73 -1.43 14.39 13.81
C VAL A 73 -1.28 13.74 15.19
N VAL A 74 -1.06 12.43 15.22
CA VAL A 74 -0.83 11.63 16.41
C VAL A 74 0.66 11.34 16.49
N PRO A 75 1.47 12.15 17.21
CA PRO A 75 2.81 11.70 17.54
C PRO A 75 2.72 10.45 18.43
N ALA A 76 3.67 9.52 18.30
CA ALA A 76 3.66 8.24 19.03
C ALA A 76 3.62 8.40 20.58
N ASN A 77 3.84 9.62 21.08
CA ASN A 77 3.80 10.03 22.48
C ASN A 77 2.70 11.07 22.80
N ALA A 78 1.69 11.24 21.94
CA ALA A 78 0.62 12.21 22.17
C ALA A 78 -0.18 11.89 23.43
N ASN A 79 -0.52 12.94 24.19
CA ASN A 79 -1.39 12.84 25.35
C ASN A 79 -2.84 12.47 24.91
N PRO A 80 -3.40 11.35 25.39
CA PRO A 80 -4.77 10.90 25.08
C PRO A 80 -5.87 11.95 25.29
N GLU A 81 -5.74 12.81 26.32
CA GLU A 81 -6.76 13.83 26.63
C GLU A 81 -6.78 14.98 25.61
N LEU A 82 -5.59 15.37 25.12
CA LEU A 82 -5.48 16.40 24.07
C LEU A 82 -6.01 15.87 22.73
N MET A 83 -5.85 14.57 22.46
CA MET A 83 -6.36 13.91 21.26
C MET A 83 -7.89 13.95 21.19
N HIS A 84 -8.55 13.62 22.31
CA HIS A 84 -10.01 13.64 22.40
C HIS A 84 -10.58 15.04 22.15
N LYS A 85 -9.93 16.07 22.70
CA LYS A 85 -10.36 17.46 22.58
C LYS A 85 -10.11 18.07 21.19
N ALA A 86 -9.05 17.65 20.50
CA ALA A 86 -8.67 18.20 19.20
C ALA A 86 -9.43 17.59 18.02
N PHE A 87 -9.77 16.29 18.10
CA PHE A 87 -10.38 15.57 16.96
C PHE A 87 -11.81 15.11 17.22
N GLY A 88 -12.32 15.18 18.45
CA GLY A 88 -13.63 14.59 18.81
C GLY A 88 -13.64 13.06 18.66
N VAL A 89 -12.46 12.46 18.50
CA VAL A 89 -12.20 11.04 18.26
C VAL A 89 -11.59 10.50 19.56
N SER A 90 -12.13 9.41 20.12
CA SER A 90 -11.61 8.88 21.39
C SER A 90 -10.17 8.38 21.22
N ALA A 91 -9.29 8.58 22.20
CA ALA A 91 -7.92 8.07 22.14
C ALA A 91 -7.82 6.56 21.76
N PRO A 92 -8.75 5.67 22.19
CA PRO A 92 -8.77 4.26 21.78
C PRO A 92 -8.86 3.98 20.28
N CYS A 93 -9.55 4.81 19.47
CA CYS A 93 -9.63 4.55 18.02
C CYS A 93 -8.40 5.02 17.24
N ILE A 94 -7.60 5.92 17.82
CA ILE A 94 -6.31 6.34 17.25
C ILE A 94 -5.23 5.29 17.52
N THR A 95 -5.16 4.74 18.74
CA THR A 95 -4.28 3.60 19.02
C THR A 95 -4.67 2.41 18.14
N SER A 96 -5.97 2.16 17.96
CA SER A 96 -6.46 1.09 17.08
C SER A 96 -5.90 1.14 15.66
N ILE A 97 -5.81 2.31 15.00
CA ILE A 97 -5.33 2.35 13.60
C ILE A 97 -3.82 2.17 13.49
N HIS A 98 -3.05 2.74 14.40
CA HIS A 98 -1.60 2.54 14.45
C HIS A 98 -1.28 1.06 14.73
N ASP A 99 -1.96 0.49 15.73
CA ASP A 99 -1.75 -0.90 16.14
C ASP A 99 -2.10 -1.86 15.00
N VAL A 100 -3.25 -1.66 14.34
CA VAL A 100 -3.64 -2.45 13.16
C VAL A 100 -2.60 -2.35 12.06
N LEU A 101 -2.22 -1.14 11.64
CA LEU A 101 -1.26 -0.97 10.55
C LEU A 101 0.08 -1.62 10.89
N SER A 102 0.57 -1.50 12.12
CA SER A 102 1.84 -2.07 12.55
C SER A 102 1.85 -3.61 12.54
N GLN A 103 0.69 -4.25 12.59
CA GLN A 103 0.52 -5.71 12.62
C GLN A 103 0.21 -6.33 11.26
N LEU A 104 -0.16 -5.52 10.25
CA LEU A 104 -0.44 -6.03 8.91
C LEU A 104 0.79 -6.72 8.32
N GLU A 105 0.60 -7.96 7.88
CA GLU A 105 1.61 -8.76 7.19
C GLU A 105 1.48 -8.67 5.67
N GLU A 106 0.26 -8.43 5.16
CA GLU A 106 0.00 -8.26 3.74
C GLU A 106 -0.78 -6.97 3.47
N PHE A 107 -0.38 -6.24 2.45
CA PHE A 107 -1.08 -5.06 1.98
C PHE A 107 -1.22 -5.06 0.47
N SER A 108 -2.43 -4.78 -0.02
CA SER A 108 -2.72 -4.68 -1.44
C SER A 108 -3.28 -3.30 -1.78
N TYR A 109 -2.63 -2.60 -2.69
CA TYR A 109 -3.07 -1.30 -3.18
C TYR A 109 -3.43 -1.37 -4.66
N VAL A 110 -4.66 -0.97 -4.97
CA VAL A 110 -5.18 -0.86 -6.33
C VAL A 110 -5.74 0.53 -6.53
N ALA A 111 -5.24 1.25 -7.52
CA ALA A 111 -5.83 2.50 -7.99
C ALA A 111 -5.45 2.66 -9.45
N ILE A 112 -6.38 2.99 -10.34
CA ILE A 112 -6.12 3.08 -11.76
C ILE A 112 -5.75 4.52 -12.11
N PHE A 113 -4.52 4.71 -12.59
CA PHE A 113 -3.88 5.99 -12.87
C PHE A 113 -4.02 7.03 -11.75
N PRO A 114 -3.59 6.72 -10.51
CA PRO A 114 -3.54 7.74 -9.47
C PRO A 114 -2.41 8.73 -9.74
N PHE A 115 -2.56 9.95 -9.24
CA PHE A 115 -1.47 10.93 -9.22
C PHE A 115 -0.30 10.40 -8.36
N TYR A 116 0.94 10.66 -8.77
CA TYR A 116 2.13 10.21 -8.02
C TYR A 116 2.14 10.79 -6.61
N ASN A 117 1.64 12.01 -6.43
CA ASN A 117 1.57 12.68 -5.14
C ASN A 117 0.57 12.04 -4.18
N HIS A 118 -0.44 11.37 -4.73
CA HIS A 118 -1.40 10.57 -3.99
C HIS A 118 -0.77 9.25 -3.59
N VAL A 119 -0.11 8.58 -4.54
CA VAL A 119 0.67 7.35 -4.25
C VAL A 119 1.72 7.60 -3.17
N ASP A 120 2.44 8.72 -3.19
CA ASP A 120 3.39 9.11 -2.13
C ASP A 120 2.73 9.18 -0.74
N GLN A 121 1.50 9.71 -0.64
CA GLN A 121 0.74 9.72 0.61
C GLN A 121 0.39 8.30 1.07
N ILE A 122 -0.03 7.43 0.15
CA ILE A 122 -0.29 6.03 0.48
C ILE A 122 0.98 5.33 0.95
N LEU A 123 2.11 5.55 0.27
CA LEU A 123 3.40 4.97 0.63
C LEU A 123 3.88 5.45 2.01
N LYS A 124 3.61 6.69 2.40
CA LYS A 124 3.87 7.19 3.76
C LYS A 124 3.06 6.43 4.83
N CYS A 125 1.83 6.04 4.53
CA CYS A 125 1.06 5.12 5.39
C CYS A 125 1.67 3.72 5.42
N ILE A 126 2.01 3.15 4.26
CA ILE A 126 2.59 1.80 4.15
C ILE A 126 3.91 1.70 4.92
N ARG A 127 4.71 2.78 4.97
CA ARG A 127 5.94 2.84 5.80
C ARG A 127 5.70 2.64 7.29
N ARG A 128 4.46 2.77 7.79
CA ARG A 128 4.11 2.49 9.19
C ARG A 128 3.77 1.02 9.45
N MET A 129 3.64 0.20 8.40
CA MET A 129 3.33 -1.22 8.50
C MET A 129 4.62 -2.02 8.75
N THR A 130 5.11 -2.00 9.99
CA THR A 130 6.42 -2.56 10.35
C THR A 130 6.47 -4.10 10.32
N ALA A 131 5.31 -4.77 10.39
CA ALA A 131 5.20 -6.22 10.21
C ALA A 131 4.96 -6.66 8.76
N LEU A 132 4.87 -5.72 7.81
CA LEU A 132 4.51 -6.01 6.43
C LEU A 132 5.56 -6.92 5.78
N LYS A 133 5.11 -8.06 5.27
CA LYS A 133 5.92 -9.07 4.55
C LYS A 133 5.66 -9.01 3.05
N LYS A 134 4.41 -8.76 2.65
CA LYS A 134 3.98 -8.78 1.25
C LYS A 134 3.25 -7.50 0.86
N LEU A 135 3.71 -6.87 -0.22
CA LEU A 135 3.08 -5.70 -0.82
C LEU A 135 2.64 -6.01 -2.25
N PHE A 136 1.38 -5.78 -2.56
CA PHE A 136 0.83 -5.85 -3.92
C PHE A 136 0.45 -4.45 -4.40
N VAL A 137 0.81 -4.11 -5.64
CA VAL A 137 0.52 -2.81 -6.26
C VAL A 137 0.01 -2.99 -7.69
N LYS A 138 -1.11 -2.32 -8.01
CA LYS A 138 -1.68 -2.19 -9.37
C LYS A 138 -2.05 -0.73 -9.64
N LEU A 139 -1.45 -0.12 -10.65
CA LEU A 139 -1.65 1.29 -11.03
C LEU A 139 -2.26 1.45 -12.43
N CYS A 140 -2.24 0.41 -13.26
CA CYS A 140 -2.78 0.38 -14.62
C CYS A 140 -4.15 -0.30 -14.67
N PRO A 141 -4.99 0.03 -15.67
CA PRO A 141 -6.11 -0.80 -16.05
C PRO A 141 -5.65 -2.22 -16.43
N GLU A 142 -6.58 -3.18 -16.43
CA GLU A 142 -6.33 -4.47 -17.09
C GLU A 142 -6.06 -4.25 -18.59
N PRO A 143 -5.22 -5.09 -19.24
CA PRO A 143 -4.91 -4.96 -20.67
C PRO A 143 -6.15 -4.94 -21.58
N GLU A 144 -7.20 -5.67 -21.21
CA GLU A 144 -8.46 -5.75 -21.95
C GLU A 144 -9.50 -4.70 -21.51
N SER A 145 -9.15 -3.81 -20.58
CA SER A 145 -10.06 -2.79 -20.04
C SER A 145 -10.26 -1.65 -21.02
N THR A 146 -11.51 -1.24 -21.24
CA THR A 146 -11.86 -0.07 -22.06
C THR A 146 -11.84 1.25 -21.26
N VAL A 147 -11.55 1.21 -19.97
CA VAL A 147 -11.68 2.39 -19.07
C VAL A 147 -10.89 3.60 -19.58
N LEU A 148 -9.71 3.41 -20.17
CA LEU A 148 -8.95 4.54 -20.71
C LEU A 148 -9.63 5.13 -21.96
N ASP A 149 -10.08 4.26 -22.87
CA ASP A 149 -10.75 4.67 -24.12
C ASP A 149 -12.09 5.34 -23.85
N ASP A 150 -12.84 4.85 -22.86
CA ASP A 150 -14.14 5.39 -22.47
C ASP A 150 -13.97 6.79 -21.87
N GLU A 151 -13.02 6.97 -20.95
CA GLU A 151 -12.72 8.31 -20.42
C GLU A 151 -12.20 9.29 -21.47
N ILE A 152 -11.39 8.84 -22.45
CA ILE A 152 -10.92 9.69 -23.56
C ILE A 152 -12.10 10.17 -24.41
N LYS A 153 -13.07 9.30 -24.72
CA LYS A 153 -14.26 9.65 -25.48
C LYS A 153 -15.14 10.66 -24.72
N ASP A 154 -15.30 10.46 -23.42
CA ASP A 154 -16.12 11.31 -22.56
C ASP A 154 -15.47 12.67 -22.26
N ALA A 155 -14.15 12.80 -22.43
CA ALA A 155 -13.41 14.02 -22.09
C ALA A 155 -13.55 15.18 -23.10
N GLU A 156 -14.23 14.98 -24.24
CA GLU A 156 -14.44 15.99 -25.30
C GLU A 156 -13.15 16.73 -25.75
N GLY A 157 -11.98 16.07 -25.65
CA GLY A 157 -10.69 16.65 -26.03
C GLY A 157 -9.91 17.34 -24.91
N HIS A 158 -10.40 17.32 -23.66
CA HIS A 158 -9.73 17.86 -22.47
C HIS A 158 -8.87 16.83 -21.71
N PHE A 159 -8.33 15.83 -22.39
CA PHE A 159 -7.55 14.75 -21.78
C PHE A 159 -6.23 14.56 -22.52
N ASP A 160 -5.11 14.79 -21.84
CA ASP A 160 -3.79 14.42 -22.34
C ASP A 160 -3.49 12.97 -21.94
N ILE A 161 -3.36 12.09 -22.93
CA ILE A 161 -3.09 10.67 -22.70
C ILE A 161 -1.74 10.43 -22.02
N ASN A 162 -0.76 11.33 -22.17
CA ASN A 162 0.58 11.13 -21.63
C ASN A 162 0.63 11.37 -20.11
N ASP A 163 -0.24 12.22 -19.59
CA ASP A 163 -0.23 12.62 -18.18
C ASP A 163 -0.43 11.42 -17.23
N PRO A 164 -1.46 10.57 -17.39
CA PRO A 164 -1.62 9.36 -16.57
C PRO A 164 -0.38 8.44 -16.59
N TRP A 165 0.23 8.24 -17.76
CA TRP A 165 1.41 7.37 -17.91
C TRP A 165 2.65 7.96 -17.25
N ASN A 166 2.86 9.28 -17.38
CA ASN A 166 3.97 9.98 -16.74
C ASN A 166 3.85 9.92 -15.21
N GLU A 167 2.67 10.22 -14.67
CA GLU A 167 2.36 10.14 -13.23
C GLU A 167 2.63 8.72 -12.68
N MET A 168 2.21 7.70 -13.42
CA MET A 168 2.42 6.31 -13.04
C MET A 168 3.91 5.91 -13.04
N SER A 169 4.69 6.35 -14.03
CA SER A 169 6.13 6.09 -14.09
C SER A 169 6.85 6.65 -12.85
N VAL A 170 6.51 7.88 -12.44
CA VAL A 170 7.01 8.48 -11.21
C VAL A 170 6.53 7.69 -9.98
N ALA A 171 5.27 7.27 -9.95
CA ALA A 171 4.72 6.46 -8.87
C ALA A 171 5.49 5.14 -8.66
N TYR A 172 5.85 4.42 -9.73
CA TYR A 172 6.64 3.19 -9.61
C TYR A 172 8.05 3.42 -9.07
N THR A 173 8.66 4.56 -9.39
CA THR A 173 9.93 4.97 -8.77
C THR A 173 9.78 5.11 -7.25
N LEU A 174 8.70 5.76 -6.79
CA LEU A 174 8.41 5.94 -5.36
C LEU A 174 8.10 4.60 -4.66
N VAL A 175 7.35 3.71 -5.33
CA VAL A 175 7.06 2.36 -4.85
C VAL A 175 8.37 1.61 -4.62
N ALA A 176 9.25 1.58 -5.61
CA ALA A 176 10.53 0.86 -5.52
C ALA A 176 11.40 1.37 -4.35
N HIS A 177 11.52 2.69 -4.17
CA HIS A 177 12.24 3.26 -3.02
C HIS A 177 11.61 2.92 -1.67
N THR A 178 10.27 2.89 -1.61
CA THR A 178 9.54 2.52 -0.38
C THR A 178 9.72 1.04 -0.05
N VAL A 179 9.69 0.17 -1.05
CA VAL A 179 9.95 -1.27 -0.90
C VAL A 179 11.37 -1.51 -0.41
N ARG A 180 12.36 -0.83 -1.01
CA ARG A 180 13.75 -0.89 -0.54
C ARG A 180 13.86 -0.47 0.93
N TYR A 181 13.23 0.64 1.31
CA TYR A 181 13.21 1.13 2.70
C TYR A 181 12.59 0.07 3.64
N LEU A 182 11.41 -0.45 3.31
CA LEU A 182 10.71 -1.45 4.11
C LEU A 182 11.42 -2.81 4.15
N GLY A 183 12.22 -3.13 3.13
CA GLY A 183 13.09 -4.29 3.14
C GLY A 183 14.29 -4.16 4.07
N ILE A 184 14.72 -2.93 4.39
CA ILE A 184 15.85 -2.65 5.29
C ILE A 184 15.36 -2.43 6.73
N GLU A 185 14.37 -1.56 6.90
CA GLU A 185 13.88 -1.11 8.21
C GLU A 185 12.69 -1.94 8.73
N GLY A 186 12.02 -2.68 7.85
CA GLY A 186 10.84 -3.48 8.16
C GLY A 186 11.06 -4.97 7.88
N ARG A 187 9.95 -5.68 7.67
CA ARG A 187 9.93 -7.12 7.40
C ARG A 187 9.54 -7.47 5.96
N LEU A 188 9.57 -6.48 5.06
CA LEU A 188 9.08 -6.68 3.70
C LEU A 188 10.03 -7.59 2.94
N GLU A 189 9.47 -8.66 2.39
CA GLU A 189 10.20 -9.71 1.68
C GLU A 189 9.64 -9.98 0.28
N CYS A 190 8.42 -9.52 -0.02
CA CYS A 190 7.75 -9.76 -1.30
C CYS A 190 7.06 -8.48 -1.81
N LEU A 191 7.39 -8.07 -3.03
CA LEU A 191 6.65 -7.09 -3.83
C LEU A 191 6.03 -7.81 -5.02
N ILE A 192 4.75 -7.53 -5.31
CA ILE A 192 4.07 -7.96 -6.53
C ILE A 192 3.54 -6.73 -7.25
N VAL A 193 3.87 -6.60 -8.53
CA VAL A 193 3.39 -5.56 -9.43
C VAL A 193 2.51 -6.20 -10.51
N ASP A 194 1.21 -5.99 -10.41
CA ASP A 194 0.24 -6.61 -11.32
C ASP A 194 0.26 -5.99 -12.73
N ASP A 195 0.69 -4.74 -12.83
CA ASP A 195 0.83 -4.00 -14.08
C ASP A 195 1.87 -4.60 -15.03
N PHE A 196 2.67 -5.56 -14.57
CA PHE A 196 3.57 -6.35 -15.42
C PHE A 196 2.84 -7.05 -16.59
N LYS A 197 1.53 -7.30 -16.45
CA LYS A 197 0.68 -7.85 -17.51
C LYS A 197 0.52 -6.91 -18.70
N VAL A 198 0.72 -5.60 -18.51
CA VAL A 198 0.58 -4.59 -19.56
C VAL A 198 1.90 -4.48 -20.34
N GLU A 199 1.95 -5.11 -21.51
CA GLU A 199 3.15 -5.19 -22.37
C GLU A 199 3.81 -3.82 -22.61
N ALA A 200 3.01 -2.78 -22.84
CA ALA A 200 3.48 -1.44 -23.17
C ALA A 200 4.34 -0.78 -22.07
N VAL A 201 4.17 -1.16 -20.81
CA VAL A 201 4.89 -0.57 -19.67
C VAL A 201 5.76 -1.57 -18.92
N ARG A 202 5.68 -2.85 -19.28
CA ARG A 202 6.43 -3.94 -18.65
C ARG A 202 7.92 -3.63 -18.51
N GLU A 203 8.59 -3.33 -19.62
CA GLU A 203 10.03 -3.12 -19.64
C GLU A 203 10.43 -1.91 -18.77
N ALA A 204 9.66 -0.82 -18.84
CA ALA A 204 9.89 0.38 -18.05
C ALA A 204 9.73 0.11 -16.54
N ILE A 205 8.70 -0.65 -16.13
CA ILE A 205 8.49 -1.05 -14.74
C ILE A 205 9.64 -1.94 -14.27
N VAL A 206 9.99 -2.97 -15.03
CA VAL A 206 11.07 -3.91 -14.66
C VAL A 206 12.39 -3.16 -14.54
N SER A 207 12.72 -2.29 -15.49
CA SER A 207 13.93 -1.47 -15.45
C SER A 207 13.97 -0.55 -14.24
N THR A 208 12.87 0.15 -13.95
CA THR A 208 12.75 1.09 -12.82
C THR A 208 12.85 0.38 -11.48
N VAL A 209 12.05 -0.68 -11.29
CA VAL A 209 11.97 -1.40 -10.01
C VAL A 209 13.25 -2.18 -9.75
N SER A 210 13.76 -2.94 -10.72
CA SER A 210 15.01 -3.71 -10.57
C SER A 210 16.25 -2.82 -10.50
N GLY A 211 16.20 -1.60 -11.05
CA GLY A 211 17.27 -0.60 -10.89
C GLY A 211 17.42 -0.12 -9.44
N VAL A 212 16.36 -0.20 -8.62
CA VAL A 212 16.35 0.20 -7.21
C VAL A 212 16.42 -1.02 -6.28
N LEU A 213 15.68 -2.09 -6.60
CA LEU A 213 15.63 -3.34 -5.86
C LEU A 213 16.72 -4.30 -6.35
N VAL A 214 17.94 -3.98 -5.93
CA VAL A 214 19.13 -4.83 -6.11
C VAL A 214 19.24 -5.84 -4.95
N ASP A 215 20.32 -6.63 -4.95
CA ASP A 215 20.63 -7.61 -3.89
C ASP A 215 20.31 -7.06 -2.48
N PRO A 216 19.57 -7.81 -1.63
CA PRO A 216 19.18 -9.22 -1.79
C PRO A 216 17.88 -9.47 -2.57
N TRP A 217 17.30 -8.48 -3.26
CA TRP A 217 16.06 -8.68 -4.01
C TRP A 217 16.30 -9.41 -5.33
N LEU A 218 15.48 -10.44 -5.59
CA LEU A 218 15.48 -11.25 -6.79
C LEU A 218 14.18 -11.06 -7.55
N TYR A 219 14.28 -10.64 -8.80
CA TYR A 219 13.15 -10.55 -9.72
C TYR A 219 12.73 -11.95 -10.18
N ASP A 220 11.44 -12.26 -10.14
CA ASP A 220 10.90 -13.59 -10.46
C ASP A 220 10.49 -13.76 -11.93
N GLU A 221 10.74 -12.78 -12.79
CA GLU A 221 10.34 -12.74 -14.21
C GLU A 221 8.82 -12.68 -14.47
N HIS A 222 8.00 -12.60 -13.43
CA HIS A 222 6.54 -12.61 -13.50
C HIS A 222 5.91 -11.38 -12.81
N GLY A 223 6.70 -10.34 -12.58
CA GLY A 223 6.24 -9.09 -11.94
C GLY A 223 6.36 -9.10 -10.41
N GLY A 224 7.07 -10.07 -9.83
CA GLY A 224 7.38 -10.13 -8.41
C GLY A 224 8.86 -9.93 -8.11
N TRP A 225 9.14 -9.34 -6.95
CA TRP A 225 10.49 -9.22 -6.38
C TRP A 225 10.46 -9.83 -4.99
N ASN A 226 11.34 -10.82 -4.76
CA ASN A 226 11.43 -11.55 -3.51
C ASN A 226 12.81 -11.36 -2.89
N LYS A 227 12.87 -11.15 -1.58
CA LYS A 227 14.14 -11.05 -0.86
C LYS A 227 14.76 -12.43 -0.74
N GLY A 228 15.96 -12.61 -1.29
CA GLY A 228 16.71 -13.85 -1.22
C GLY A 228 17.01 -14.23 0.24
N VAL A 229 16.69 -15.46 0.61
CA VAL A 229 17.16 -16.04 1.88
C VAL A 229 18.66 -16.25 1.73
N ILE A 230 19.47 -15.48 2.48
CA ILE A 230 20.88 -15.81 2.62
C ILE A 230 20.93 -17.11 3.41
N ALA A 231 21.10 -18.23 2.71
CA ALA A 231 21.44 -19.50 3.33
C ALA A 231 22.80 -19.29 4.02
N VAL A 232 22.81 -19.11 5.33
CA VAL A 232 24.04 -19.19 6.13
C VAL A 232 24.50 -20.64 6.01
N THR A 233 25.42 -20.92 5.08
CA THR A 233 26.15 -22.18 5.07
C THR A 233 26.97 -22.21 6.35
N ALA A 234 26.44 -22.89 7.36
CA ALA A 234 27.19 -23.33 8.52
C ALA A 234 28.24 -24.33 8.02
N ASN A 235 29.39 -23.83 7.58
CA ASN A 235 30.59 -24.65 7.41
C ASN A 235 31.09 -24.99 8.81
N GLY A 236 30.54 -26.07 9.36
CA GLY A 236 31.14 -26.81 10.47
C GLY A 236 32.41 -27.48 9.98
N ASP A 237 33.53 -26.78 10.10
CA ASP A 237 34.86 -27.37 9.96
C ASP A 237 35.08 -28.34 11.13
N THR A 238 34.84 -29.62 10.90
CA THR A 238 35.18 -30.72 11.83
C THR A 238 35.86 -31.85 11.07
N SER A 239 37.16 -31.69 10.87
CA SER A 239 38.14 -32.76 10.58
C SER A 239 39.51 -32.08 10.51
N GLY A 240 40.51 -32.28 11.37
CA GLY A 240 40.89 -33.45 12.15
C GLY A 240 42.27 -33.89 11.67
N THR A 241 43.32 -33.67 12.47
CA THR A 241 44.55 -34.47 12.39
C THR A 241 45.25 -34.51 13.74
N LEU A 242 45.54 -35.75 14.13
CA LEU A 242 46.44 -36.19 15.20
C LEU A 242 47.85 -35.63 15.04
#